data_AF-A0A2V6CWX6-F1
#
_entry.id   AF-A0A2V6CWX6-F1
#
_cell.length_a   1.000
_cell.length_b   1.000
_cell.length_c   1.000
_cell.angle_alpha   90.00
_cell.angle_beta   90.00
_cell.angle_gamma   90.00
#
_symmetry.space_group_name_H-M   'P 1'
#
loop_
_entity.id
_entity.type
_entity.pdbx_description
1 polymer ?
#
loop_
_entity_poly.entity_id
_entity_poly.type
_entity_poly.pdbx_seq_one_letter_code
_entity_poly.pdbx_strand_id
1 'polypeptide(L)'
;MARMLNPGDSLVATATVAPESSNCLARDTGRKRSQRTFLVGSLVLLLLLLPLIPSFERGGSPMDEGSLLLYPELIQHGMVPYRDFETFYGPANIYFLAATYSFFGANISVERGIGFLYRALVLLLIFALVSRWNTALAASCTALAGWILLLSQLAAYSWFGGVACVLGSFLLLANPNSNARIFLGGLLGGAALLYRVDLGPAVIVSTLPLFQLICRSQRFRYLAGFVAASIPLLLLACVAGPQQMLNNLFLYPVFYCSPGRHLPIFSVDPDVIGLFFAHLIASAINLAASIVGIRARRHDVHGRLLLALALLGVALTPQAMQRLDVMHLTCAAFISLGLLPLSLLVLASRDCAASPNLNSVLLASFGILATIEFLAPELTAYFKHEFKAAVFSQKDEQLFVQHKGRVFPFYKRTTTIMAGRLLDRIEKLSTPGESLFIGPADLRRTNCTDTFLYYMLPQLRPATYFLEMNPFSANRPGSRLAEDVKDADWLVLNRDFDFWNEPNRSREFQSDVPNQIVKEHFEVVAEFGNYLLFHRKIGPKFAPERPTKMAYF
;
A
#
# COMPACT_ATOMS: atom_id res chain seq x y z
N MET A 1 -37.18 -69.07 -53.31
CA MET A 1 -35.96 -68.34 -52.89
C MET A 1 -36.26 -66.85 -52.87
N ALA A 2 -36.11 -66.21 -51.70
CA ALA A 2 -35.93 -64.77 -51.38
C ALA A 2 -36.91 -63.72 -51.98
N ARG A 3 -37.82 -63.13 -51.18
CA ARG A 3 -37.71 -61.89 -50.35
C ARG A 3 -37.61 -60.59 -51.18
N MET A 4 -38.70 -59.81 -51.28
CA MET A 4 -39.07 -58.67 -50.40
C MET A 4 -38.02 -57.55 -50.33
N LEU A 5 -38.35 -56.34 -50.83
CA LEU A 5 -38.51 -55.10 -50.05
C LEU A 5 -38.66 -53.86 -50.97
N ASN A 6 -39.60 -52.99 -50.59
CA ASN A 6 -39.83 -51.63 -51.07
C ASN A 6 -38.77 -50.65 -50.49
N PRO A 7 -38.45 -49.56 -51.20
CA PRO A 7 -38.17 -48.27 -50.57
C PRO A 7 -39.04 -47.17 -51.22
N GLY A 8 -39.85 -46.37 -50.51
CA GLY A 8 -39.71 -45.88 -49.14
C GLY A 8 -39.20 -44.44 -49.17
N ASP A 9 -40.15 -43.50 -49.32
CA ASP A 9 -40.19 -42.11 -48.87
C ASP A 9 -38.94 -41.21 -48.87
N SER A 10 -39.04 -40.15 -49.67
CA SER A 10 -38.24 -38.93 -49.61
C SER A 10 -38.48 -38.16 -48.30
N LEU A 11 -37.52 -38.23 -47.37
CA LEU A 11 -37.41 -37.32 -46.23
C LEU A 11 -36.56 -36.11 -46.63
N VAL A 12 -37.23 -35.01 -46.99
CA VAL A 12 -36.64 -33.67 -47.01
C VAL A 12 -36.44 -33.25 -45.56
N ALA A 13 -35.19 -33.25 -45.09
CA ALA A 13 -34.83 -32.65 -43.81
C ALA A 13 -34.99 -31.13 -43.91
N THR A 14 -36.02 -30.60 -43.27
CA THR A 14 -36.19 -29.18 -43.00
C THR A 14 -35.06 -28.71 -42.08
N ALA A 15 -34.19 -27.85 -42.60
CA ALA A 15 -33.23 -27.09 -41.80
C ALA A 15 -34.02 -26.18 -40.84
N THR A 16 -34.02 -26.51 -39.55
CA THR A 16 -34.56 -25.67 -38.50
C THR A 16 -33.66 -24.45 -38.34
N VAL A 17 -34.05 -23.35 -38.99
CA VAL A 17 -33.54 -22.01 -38.70
C VAL A 17 -33.91 -21.68 -37.25
N ALA A 18 -32.93 -21.61 -36.36
CA ALA A 18 -33.14 -21.14 -34.99
C ALA A 18 -33.70 -19.71 -35.01
N PRO A 19 -34.73 -19.38 -34.21
CA PRO A 19 -35.44 -18.12 -34.35
C PRO A 19 -34.59 -16.96 -33.82
N GLU A 20 -34.39 -15.92 -34.64
CA GLU A 20 -33.67 -14.67 -34.32
C GLU A 20 -34.16 -14.00 -33.01
N SER A 21 -35.41 -14.25 -32.60
CA SER A 21 -36.01 -13.74 -31.36
C SER A 21 -35.30 -14.22 -30.09
N SER A 22 -34.74 -15.44 -30.10
CA SER A 22 -33.99 -16.00 -28.96
C SER A 22 -32.66 -15.28 -28.71
N ASN A 23 -31.96 -14.90 -29.78
CA ASN A 23 -30.73 -14.11 -29.72
C ASN A 23 -30.99 -12.66 -29.27
N CYS A 24 -32.12 -12.07 -29.65
CA CYS A 24 -32.51 -10.73 -29.19
C CYS A 24 -32.85 -10.70 -27.70
N LEU A 25 -33.60 -11.67 -27.18
CA LEU A 25 -33.94 -11.78 -25.76
C LEU A 25 -32.70 -12.09 -24.88
N ALA A 26 -31.79 -12.95 -25.35
CA ALA A 26 -30.53 -13.22 -24.66
C ALA A 26 -29.60 -11.99 -24.63
N ARG A 27 -29.58 -11.19 -25.70
CA ARG A 27 -28.83 -9.92 -25.75
C ARG A 27 -29.44 -8.86 -24.83
N ASP A 28 -30.77 -8.73 -24.78
CA ASP A 28 -31.45 -7.76 -23.92
C ASP A 28 -31.30 -8.10 -22.42
N THR A 29 -31.43 -9.39 -22.06
CA THR A 29 -31.18 -9.87 -20.70
C THR A 29 -29.72 -9.71 -20.27
N GLY A 30 -28.77 -9.99 -21.17
CA GLY A 30 -27.34 -9.73 -20.94
C GLY A 30 -27.02 -8.24 -20.76
N ARG A 31 -27.63 -7.37 -21.56
CA ARG A 31 -27.50 -5.91 -21.47
C ARG A 31 -28.07 -5.36 -20.16
N LYS A 32 -29.27 -5.79 -19.76
CA LYS A 32 -29.90 -5.41 -18.48
C LYS A 32 -29.08 -5.87 -17.28
N ARG A 33 -28.52 -7.09 -17.34
CA ARG A 33 -27.61 -7.60 -16.30
C ARG A 33 -26.34 -6.76 -16.19
N SER A 34 -25.72 -6.43 -17.32
CA SER A 34 -24.53 -5.57 -17.37
C SER A 34 -24.79 -4.17 -16.82
N GLN A 35 -25.91 -3.54 -17.19
CA GLN A 35 -26.33 -2.24 -16.64
C GLN A 35 -26.55 -2.29 -15.12
N ARG A 36 -27.23 -3.32 -14.62
CA ARG A 36 -27.43 -3.52 -13.19
C ARG A 36 -26.10 -3.67 -12.44
N THR A 37 -25.18 -4.48 -12.96
CA THR A 37 -23.85 -4.66 -12.35
C THR A 37 -23.07 -3.36 -12.32
N PHE A 38 -23.11 -2.58 -13.40
CA PHE A 38 -22.50 -1.25 -13.45
C PHE A 38 -23.10 -0.30 -12.41
N LEU A 39 -24.43 -0.15 -12.37
CA LEU A 39 -25.11 0.73 -11.42
C LEU A 39 -24.83 0.36 -9.96
N VAL A 40 -24.90 -0.93 -9.61
CA VAL A 40 -24.58 -1.40 -8.26
C VAL A 40 -23.10 -1.16 -7.94
N GLY A 41 -22.20 -1.44 -8.88
CA GLY A 41 -20.77 -1.19 -8.69
C GLY A 41 -20.47 0.28 -8.45
N SER A 42 -21.03 1.18 -9.26
CA SER A 42 -20.89 2.62 -9.09
C SER A 42 -21.43 3.10 -7.74
N LEU A 43 -22.60 2.60 -7.32
CA LEU A 43 -23.19 2.97 -6.03
C LEU A 43 -22.33 2.48 -4.85
N VAL A 44 -21.86 1.23 -4.88
CA VAL A 44 -21.00 0.66 -3.84
C VAL A 44 -19.69 1.44 -3.75
N LEU A 45 -19.04 1.72 -4.89
CA LEU A 45 -17.80 2.51 -4.90
C LEU A 45 -18.05 3.92 -4.37
N LEU A 46 -19.12 4.59 -4.79
CA LEU A 46 -19.45 5.92 -4.28
C LEU A 46 -19.64 5.92 -2.76
N LEU A 47 -20.40 4.95 -2.22
CA LEU A 47 -20.65 4.84 -0.78
C LEU A 47 -19.40 4.53 0.05
N LEU A 48 -18.42 3.81 -0.53
CA LEU A 48 -17.16 3.47 0.14
C LEU A 48 -16.10 4.56 0.01
N LEU A 49 -16.14 5.34 -1.07
CA LEU A 49 -15.19 6.42 -1.32
C LEU A 49 -15.62 7.75 -0.68
N LEU A 50 -16.92 7.97 -0.49
CA LEU A 50 -17.45 9.18 0.16
C LEU A 50 -16.86 9.41 1.56
N PRO A 51 -16.75 8.40 2.46
CA PRO A 51 -16.17 8.58 3.79
C PRO A 51 -14.66 8.88 3.77
N LEU A 52 -13.97 8.71 2.64
CA LEU A 52 -12.56 9.10 2.52
C LEU A 52 -12.37 10.60 2.25
N ILE A 53 -13.41 11.33 1.82
CA ILE A 53 -13.29 12.75 1.47
C ILE A 53 -12.75 13.60 2.65
N PRO A 54 -13.23 13.46 3.89
CA PRO A 54 -12.68 14.20 5.03
C PRO A 54 -11.19 13.93 5.28
N SER A 55 -10.67 12.78 4.85
CA SER A 55 -9.25 12.43 5.01
C SER A 55 -8.31 13.29 4.16
N PHE A 56 -8.82 14.10 3.21
CA PHE A 56 -7.99 15.09 2.52
C PHE A 56 -7.49 16.21 3.45
N GLU A 57 -8.24 16.52 4.50
CA GLU A 57 -7.93 17.63 5.42
C GLU A 57 -7.35 17.16 6.76
N ARG A 58 -7.32 15.85 7.01
CA ARG A 58 -6.79 15.28 8.25
C ARG A 58 -5.31 15.53 8.46
N GLY A 59 -4.90 15.49 9.73
CA GLY A 59 -3.48 15.48 10.10
C GLY A 59 -2.68 14.45 9.30
N GLY A 60 -1.50 14.82 8.84
CA GLY A 60 -0.63 13.94 8.09
C GLY A 60 0.34 13.19 8.99
N SER A 61 0.83 12.02 8.57
CA SER A 61 1.98 11.37 9.20
C SER A 61 3.25 12.18 8.89
N PRO A 62 3.92 12.80 9.88
CA PRO A 62 5.07 13.68 9.65
C PRO A 62 6.22 13.01 8.88
N MET A 63 6.43 11.71 9.11
CA MET A 63 7.45 10.92 8.43
C MET A 63 6.92 10.34 7.12
N ASP A 64 5.82 9.58 7.16
CA ASP A 64 5.37 8.79 6.01
C ASP A 64 4.79 9.66 4.88
N GLU A 65 3.90 10.60 5.19
CA GLU A 65 3.39 11.54 4.17
C GLU A 65 4.44 12.60 3.83
N GLY A 66 5.30 12.95 4.80
CA GLY A 66 6.46 13.80 4.56
C GLY A 66 7.39 13.22 3.48
N SER A 67 7.66 11.92 3.51
CA SER A 67 8.51 11.25 2.51
C SER A 67 7.84 11.14 1.13
N LEU A 68 6.50 10.97 1.09
CA LEU A 68 5.71 10.99 -0.15
C LEU A 68 5.63 12.38 -0.81
N LEU A 69 5.96 13.44 -0.08
CA LEU A 69 6.12 14.79 -0.62
C LEU A 69 7.59 15.06 -1.01
N LEU A 70 8.53 14.72 -0.12
CA LEU A 70 9.95 15.02 -0.27
C LEU A 70 10.63 14.20 -1.36
N TYR A 71 10.50 12.87 -1.35
CA TYR A 71 11.28 12.01 -2.25
C TYR A 71 10.99 12.27 -3.73
N PRO A 72 9.72 12.44 -4.15
CA PRO A 72 9.41 12.83 -5.51
C PRO A 72 10.08 14.14 -5.95
N GLU A 73 10.14 15.13 -5.05
CA GLU A 73 10.77 16.42 -5.32
C GLU A 73 12.29 16.28 -5.42
N LEU A 74 12.92 15.48 -4.57
CA LEU A 74 14.36 15.17 -4.68
C LEU A 74 14.68 14.51 -6.03
N ILE A 75 13.83 13.60 -6.51
CA ILE A 75 13.97 12.98 -7.84
C ILE A 75 13.88 14.03 -8.95
N GLN A 76 12.94 14.98 -8.87
CA GLN A 76 12.82 16.07 -9.84
C GLN A 76 14.07 16.97 -9.86
N HIS A 77 14.78 17.07 -8.74
CA HIS A 77 16.06 17.79 -8.62
C HIS A 77 17.29 16.92 -8.94
N GLY A 78 17.09 15.72 -9.51
CA GLY A 78 18.17 14.86 -10.00
C GLY A 78 18.76 13.89 -8.98
N MET A 79 18.19 13.81 -7.76
CA MET A 79 18.60 12.82 -6.76
C MET A 79 18.09 11.44 -7.13
N VAL A 80 18.90 10.42 -6.86
CA VAL A 80 18.61 9.03 -7.16
C VAL A 80 18.31 8.28 -5.87
N PRO A 81 17.13 7.65 -5.72
CA PRO A 81 16.81 6.85 -4.54
C PRO A 81 17.82 5.72 -4.33
N TYR A 82 18.02 5.32 -3.08
CA TYR A 82 18.99 4.31 -2.62
C TYR A 82 20.47 4.74 -2.71
N ARG A 83 20.82 5.64 -3.63
CA ARG A 83 22.18 6.19 -3.77
C ARG A 83 22.35 7.46 -2.95
N ASP A 84 21.44 8.41 -3.16
CA ASP A 84 21.55 9.75 -2.59
C ASP A 84 20.72 9.89 -1.31
N PHE A 85 19.69 9.06 -1.14
CA PHE A 85 18.89 8.98 0.09
C PHE A 85 18.35 7.56 0.33
N GLU A 86 18.15 7.21 1.60
CA GLU A 86 17.54 5.95 2.02
C GLU A 86 16.06 5.89 1.67
N THR A 87 15.62 4.75 1.16
CA THR A 87 14.19 4.40 1.16
C THR A 87 14.01 2.90 1.08
N PHE A 88 13.07 2.35 1.86
CA PHE A 88 12.74 0.91 1.82
C PHE A 88 11.66 0.58 0.80
N TYR A 89 11.12 1.59 0.12
CA TYR A 89 10.02 1.43 -0.82
C TYR A 89 10.55 1.18 -2.23
N GLY A 90 9.79 0.41 -3.01
CA GLY A 90 10.11 0.18 -4.42
C GLY A 90 10.00 1.48 -5.24
N PRO A 91 10.71 1.57 -6.37
CA PRO A 91 10.86 2.84 -7.09
C PRO A 91 9.57 3.31 -7.77
N ALA A 92 8.63 2.42 -8.12
CA ALA A 92 7.48 2.82 -8.94
C ALA A 92 6.64 3.94 -8.30
N ASN A 93 6.40 3.87 -6.98
CA ASN A 93 5.53 4.83 -6.33
C ASN A 93 6.13 6.25 -6.30
N ILE A 94 7.41 6.36 -5.91
CA ILE A 94 8.10 7.65 -5.81
C ILE A 94 8.31 8.30 -7.18
N TYR A 95 8.62 7.52 -8.22
CA TYR A 95 8.71 8.04 -9.59
C TYR A 95 7.34 8.39 -10.18
N PHE A 96 6.29 7.64 -9.85
CA PHE A 96 4.92 7.96 -10.28
C PHE A 96 4.42 9.26 -9.64
N LEU A 97 4.69 9.48 -8.35
CA LEU A 97 4.41 10.76 -7.68
C LEU A 97 5.27 11.88 -8.27
N ALA A 98 6.56 11.64 -8.56
CA ALA A 98 7.43 12.64 -9.18
C ALA A 98 6.90 13.08 -10.55
N ALA A 99 6.44 12.13 -11.36
CA ALA A 99 5.78 12.43 -12.63
C ALA A 99 4.49 13.23 -12.41
N THR A 100 3.66 12.84 -11.44
CA THR A 100 2.40 13.54 -11.12
C THR A 100 2.64 14.99 -10.67
N TYR A 101 3.61 15.22 -9.79
CA TYR A 101 3.96 16.54 -9.31
C TYR A 101 4.56 17.44 -10.39
N SER A 102 5.09 16.89 -11.50
CA SER A 102 5.53 17.72 -12.64
C SER A 102 4.39 18.46 -13.33
N PHE A 103 3.15 17.97 -13.18
CA PHE A 103 1.94 18.58 -13.76
C PHE A 103 1.16 19.42 -12.74
N PHE A 104 1.06 18.97 -11.49
CA PHE A 104 0.18 19.57 -10.48
C PHE A 104 0.92 20.29 -9.36
N GLY A 105 2.25 20.19 -9.30
CA GLY A 105 3.07 20.61 -8.16
C GLY A 105 3.06 19.60 -7.01
N ALA A 106 4.09 19.64 -6.17
CA ALA A 106 4.16 18.83 -4.95
C ALA A 106 3.22 19.44 -3.89
N ASN A 107 2.19 18.70 -3.51
CA ASN A 107 1.19 19.11 -2.51
C ASN A 107 0.52 17.85 -1.91
N ILE A 108 0.26 17.89 -0.60
CA ILE A 108 -0.46 16.84 0.13
C ILE A 108 -1.84 16.50 -0.46
N SER A 109 -2.56 17.46 -1.05
CA SER A 109 -3.84 17.15 -1.71
C SER A 109 -3.66 16.31 -2.98
N VAL A 110 -2.58 16.54 -3.75
CA VAL A 110 -2.26 15.75 -4.95
C VAL A 110 -1.82 14.34 -4.54
N GLU A 111 -0.96 14.27 -3.53
CA GLU A 111 -0.52 13.02 -2.89
C GLU A 111 -1.73 12.17 -2.45
N ARG A 112 -2.62 12.72 -1.62
CA ARG A 112 -3.85 12.06 -1.18
C ARG A 112 -4.82 11.75 -2.31
N GLY A 113 -4.80 12.54 -3.39
CA GLY A 113 -5.55 12.26 -4.61
C GLY A 113 -5.08 10.95 -5.30
N ILE A 114 -3.78 10.73 -5.35
CA ILE A 114 -3.20 9.46 -5.83
C ILE A 114 -3.53 8.32 -4.87
N GLY A 115 -3.44 8.55 -3.57
CA GLY A 115 -3.83 7.54 -2.60
C GLY A 115 -5.32 7.17 -2.68
N PHE A 116 -6.21 8.14 -2.91
CA PHE A 116 -7.63 7.92 -3.20
C PHE A 116 -7.82 7.08 -4.47
N LEU A 117 -7.09 7.41 -5.55
CA LEU A 117 -7.10 6.62 -6.79
C LEU A 117 -6.71 5.16 -6.54
N TYR A 118 -5.69 4.90 -5.70
CA TYR A 118 -5.31 3.53 -5.35
C TYR A 118 -6.44 2.78 -4.63
N ARG A 119 -7.12 3.38 -3.64
CA ARG A 119 -8.25 2.74 -2.95
C ARG A 119 -9.40 2.46 -3.93
N ALA A 120 -9.75 3.44 -4.77
CA ALA A 120 -10.79 3.29 -5.78
C ALA A 120 -10.48 2.14 -6.75
N LEU A 121 -9.23 2.03 -7.21
CA LEU A 121 -8.79 0.97 -8.11
C LEU A 121 -8.83 -0.40 -7.43
N VAL A 122 -8.34 -0.53 -6.19
CA VAL A 122 -8.42 -1.79 -5.43
C VAL A 122 -9.87 -2.25 -5.26
N LEU A 123 -10.77 -1.37 -4.83
CA LEU A 123 -12.18 -1.70 -4.64
C LEU A 123 -12.87 -2.06 -5.96
N LEU A 124 -12.59 -1.32 -7.04
CA LEU A 124 -13.11 -1.62 -8.36
C LEU A 124 -12.64 -3.01 -8.84
N LEU A 125 -11.38 -3.35 -8.62
CA LEU A 125 -10.81 -4.65 -9.00
C LEU A 125 -11.41 -5.80 -8.20
N ILE A 126 -11.61 -5.63 -6.87
CA ILE A 126 -12.32 -6.62 -6.05
C ILE A 126 -13.74 -6.82 -6.59
N PHE A 127 -14.48 -5.74 -6.82
CA PHE A 127 -15.83 -5.81 -7.35
C PHE A 127 -15.86 -6.52 -8.71
N ALA A 128 -14.96 -6.16 -9.63
CA ALA A 128 -14.87 -6.76 -10.95
C ALA A 128 -14.55 -8.26 -10.89
N LEU A 129 -13.61 -8.67 -10.04
CA LEU A 129 -13.23 -10.07 -9.86
C LEU A 129 -14.39 -10.89 -9.28
N VAL A 130 -15.07 -10.40 -8.24
CA VAL A 130 -16.17 -11.11 -7.57
C VAL A 130 -17.49 -11.06 -8.38
N SER A 131 -17.67 -10.06 -9.26
CA SER A 131 -18.88 -9.93 -10.09
C SER A 131 -19.12 -11.11 -11.03
N ARG A 132 -18.07 -11.92 -11.27
CA ARG A 132 -18.12 -13.17 -12.03
C ARG A 132 -19.06 -14.20 -11.42
N TRP A 133 -19.20 -14.21 -10.10
CA TRP A 133 -20.15 -15.05 -9.39
C TRP A 133 -21.54 -14.44 -9.40
N ASN A 134 -21.67 -13.26 -8.80
CA ASN A 134 -22.95 -12.58 -8.61
C ASN A 134 -22.72 -11.11 -8.23
N THR A 135 -23.58 -10.20 -8.70
CA THR A 135 -23.47 -8.77 -8.40
C THR A 135 -23.67 -8.44 -6.91
N ALA A 136 -24.58 -9.13 -6.21
CA ALA A 136 -24.79 -8.94 -4.77
C ALA A 136 -23.57 -9.43 -3.97
N LEU A 137 -22.98 -10.57 -4.35
CA LEU A 137 -21.72 -11.03 -3.75
C LEU A 137 -20.59 -10.02 -3.96
N ALA A 138 -20.47 -9.47 -5.16
CA ALA A 138 -19.47 -8.45 -5.46
C ALA A 138 -19.66 -7.20 -4.61
N ALA A 139 -20.91 -6.73 -4.48
CA ALA A 139 -21.24 -5.62 -3.61
C ALA A 139 -20.87 -5.90 -2.14
N SER A 140 -21.27 -7.05 -1.59
CA SER A 140 -20.96 -7.42 -0.20
C SER A 140 -19.46 -7.57 0.06
N CYS A 141 -18.74 -8.27 -0.80
CA CYS A 141 -17.30 -8.48 -0.61
C CYS A 141 -16.52 -7.16 -0.72
N THR A 142 -16.91 -6.31 -1.67
CA THR A 142 -16.30 -4.98 -1.84
C THR A 142 -16.64 -4.06 -0.68
N ALA A 143 -17.86 -4.11 -0.16
CA ALA A 143 -18.28 -3.34 1.01
C ALA A 143 -17.47 -3.71 2.25
N LEU A 144 -17.30 -5.01 2.53
CA LEU A 144 -16.46 -5.48 3.63
C LEU A 144 -14.98 -5.10 3.45
N ALA A 145 -14.44 -5.26 2.24
CA ALA A 145 -13.07 -4.86 1.94
C ALA A 145 -12.88 -3.34 2.14
N GLY A 146 -13.81 -2.52 1.64
CA GLY A 146 -13.80 -1.07 1.79
C GLY A 146 -13.93 -0.62 3.24
N TRP A 147 -14.78 -1.29 4.01
CA TRP A 147 -14.93 -1.04 5.44
C TRP A 147 -13.61 -1.16 6.19
N ILE A 148 -12.84 -2.21 5.92
CA ILE A 148 -11.50 -2.41 6.50
C ILE A 148 -10.51 -1.37 5.96
N LEU A 149 -10.50 -1.12 4.64
CA LEU A 149 -9.57 -0.19 4.01
C LEU A 149 -9.73 1.27 4.46
N LEU A 150 -10.88 1.68 4.99
CA LEU A 150 -11.08 3.04 5.48
C LEU A 150 -10.13 3.42 6.61
N LEU A 151 -9.66 2.45 7.40
CA LEU A 151 -8.63 2.68 8.42
C LEU A 151 -7.29 3.15 7.85
N SER A 152 -7.01 2.85 6.58
CA SER A 152 -5.74 3.17 5.94
C SER A 152 -5.58 4.63 5.50
N GLN A 153 -6.61 5.46 5.73
CA GLN A 153 -6.68 6.86 5.29
C GLN A 153 -6.33 7.02 3.79
N LEU A 154 -5.75 8.17 3.40
CA LEU A 154 -5.53 8.53 2.00
C LEU A 154 -4.08 8.68 1.56
N ALA A 155 -3.08 8.48 2.42
CA ALA A 155 -1.69 8.53 1.99
C ALA A 155 -1.42 7.53 0.84
N ALA A 156 -0.74 7.96 -0.22
CA ALA A 156 -0.37 7.24 -1.44
C ALA A 156 0.72 6.21 -1.19
N TYR A 157 0.51 5.33 -0.21
CA TYR A 157 1.42 4.24 0.10
C TYR A 157 1.58 3.29 -1.09
N SER A 158 2.84 2.93 -1.36
CA SER A 158 3.21 2.01 -2.42
C SER A 158 2.53 0.65 -2.30
N TRP A 159 2.15 0.24 -1.09
CA TRP A 159 1.40 -0.98 -0.81
C TRP A 159 0.12 -1.09 -1.66
N PHE A 160 -0.72 -0.04 -1.68
CA PHE A 160 -2.00 -0.10 -2.38
C PHE A 160 -1.84 -0.07 -3.91
N GLY A 161 -0.83 0.63 -4.42
CA GLY A 161 -0.45 0.54 -5.84
C GLY A 161 -0.01 -0.86 -6.23
N GLY A 162 0.85 -1.50 -5.41
CA GLY A 162 1.31 -2.87 -5.63
C GLY A 162 0.17 -3.89 -5.61
N VAL A 163 -0.70 -3.83 -4.60
CA VAL A 163 -1.92 -4.67 -4.51
C VAL A 163 -2.83 -4.48 -5.73
N ALA A 164 -3.06 -3.25 -6.16
CA ALA A 164 -3.87 -2.97 -7.34
C ALA A 164 -3.27 -3.63 -8.60
N CYS A 165 -1.94 -3.61 -8.76
CA CYS A 165 -1.26 -4.32 -9.82
C CYS A 165 -1.48 -5.85 -9.75
N VAL A 166 -1.42 -6.46 -8.55
CA VAL A 166 -1.68 -7.90 -8.37
C VAL A 166 -3.12 -8.26 -8.75
N LEU A 167 -4.10 -7.52 -8.24
CA LEU A 167 -5.52 -7.75 -8.56
C LEU A 167 -5.82 -7.51 -10.05
N GLY A 168 -5.17 -6.52 -10.66
CA GLY A 168 -5.24 -6.27 -12.09
C GLY A 168 -4.65 -7.43 -12.91
N SER A 169 -3.53 -8.01 -12.47
CA SER A 169 -2.98 -9.23 -13.07
C SER A 169 -3.98 -10.39 -13.03
N PHE A 170 -4.64 -10.61 -11.88
CA PHE A 170 -5.68 -11.65 -11.76
C PHE A 170 -6.85 -11.41 -12.70
N LEU A 171 -7.31 -10.16 -12.83
CA LEU A 171 -8.44 -9.83 -13.70
C LEU A 171 -8.15 -10.15 -15.17
N LEU A 172 -6.92 -9.88 -15.61
CA LEU A 172 -6.47 -10.18 -16.97
C LEU A 172 -6.27 -11.69 -17.17
N LEU A 173 -5.67 -12.39 -16.21
CA LEU A 173 -5.45 -13.84 -16.25
C LEU A 173 -6.77 -14.65 -16.19
N ALA A 174 -7.78 -14.15 -15.48
CA ALA A 174 -9.08 -14.80 -15.37
C ALA A 174 -9.86 -14.82 -16.70
N ASN A 175 -9.37 -14.14 -17.75
CA ASN A 175 -9.97 -14.15 -19.09
C ASN A 175 -8.88 -14.33 -20.17
N PRO A 176 -8.34 -15.55 -20.35
CA PRO A 176 -7.14 -15.82 -21.15
C PRO A 176 -7.35 -15.79 -22.67
N ASN A 177 -8.37 -15.09 -23.16
CA ASN A 177 -8.75 -15.09 -24.58
C ASN A 177 -7.85 -14.21 -25.46
N SER A 178 -6.92 -13.44 -24.87
CA SER A 178 -6.05 -12.53 -25.60
C SER A 178 -4.61 -12.62 -25.09
N ASN A 179 -3.69 -12.84 -26.02
CA ASN A 179 -2.24 -12.86 -25.73
C ASN A 179 -1.74 -11.53 -25.18
N ALA A 180 -2.31 -10.41 -25.63
CA ALA A 180 -1.98 -9.09 -25.10
C ALA A 180 -2.40 -8.97 -23.63
N ARG A 181 -3.59 -9.48 -23.26
CA ARG A 181 -4.03 -9.51 -21.86
C ARG A 181 -3.11 -10.34 -20.98
N ILE A 182 -2.64 -11.49 -21.47
CA ILE A 182 -1.69 -12.33 -20.72
C ILE A 182 -0.36 -11.62 -20.51
N PHE A 183 0.18 -10.97 -21.55
CA PHE A 183 1.41 -10.17 -21.43
C PHE A 183 1.21 -9.01 -20.45
N LEU A 184 0.13 -8.25 -20.56
CA LEU A 184 -0.20 -7.15 -19.64
C LEU A 184 -0.45 -7.63 -18.21
N GLY A 185 -1.02 -8.83 -18.02
CA GLY A 185 -1.14 -9.46 -16.71
C GLY A 185 0.23 -9.74 -16.10
N GLY A 186 1.16 -10.24 -16.91
CA GLY A 186 2.56 -10.39 -16.54
C GLY A 186 3.20 -9.07 -16.13
N LEU A 187 3.01 -8.04 -16.96
CA LEU A 187 3.52 -6.69 -16.73
C LEU A 187 3.01 -6.11 -15.40
N LEU A 188 1.71 -6.24 -15.12
CA LEU A 188 1.14 -5.83 -13.83
C LEU A 188 1.68 -6.67 -12.67
N GLY A 189 1.81 -7.99 -12.84
CA GLY A 189 2.41 -8.87 -11.84
C GLY A 189 3.84 -8.44 -11.47
N GLY A 190 4.66 -8.07 -12.46
CA GLY A 190 6.02 -7.57 -12.22
C GLY A 190 6.04 -6.14 -11.69
N ALA A 191 5.12 -5.27 -12.14
CA ALA A 191 4.99 -3.90 -11.65
C ALA A 191 4.65 -3.85 -10.14
N ALA A 192 3.92 -4.84 -9.62
CA ALA A 192 3.68 -4.97 -8.19
C ALA A 192 4.99 -5.00 -7.37
N LEU A 193 6.05 -5.64 -7.89
CA LEU A 193 7.37 -5.70 -7.24
C LEU A 193 8.12 -4.37 -7.34
N LEU A 194 7.87 -3.57 -8.38
CA LEU A 194 8.41 -2.20 -8.45
C LEU A 194 7.78 -1.27 -7.43
N TYR A 195 6.53 -1.54 -7.03
CA TYR A 195 5.90 -0.83 -5.92
C TYR A 195 6.47 -1.31 -4.58
N ARG A 196 6.52 -2.64 -4.40
CA ARG A 196 6.96 -3.29 -3.17
C ARG A 196 7.58 -4.66 -3.44
N VAL A 197 8.89 -4.77 -3.21
CA VAL A 197 9.67 -6.00 -3.47
C VAL A 197 9.21 -7.14 -2.55
N ASP A 198 8.80 -6.82 -1.32
CA ASP A 198 8.27 -7.75 -0.33
C ASP A 198 6.91 -8.37 -0.72
N LEU A 199 6.20 -7.82 -1.71
CA LEU A 199 5.04 -8.50 -2.31
C LEU A 199 5.44 -9.69 -3.19
N GLY A 200 6.71 -9.85 -3.55
CA GLY A 200 7.20 -10.89 -4.47
C GLY A 200 6.69 -12.30 -4.15
N PRO A 201 6.88 -12.84 -2.92
CA PRO A 201 6.35 -14.13 -2.53
C PRO A 201 4.83 -14.22 -2.68
N ALA A 202 4.11 -13.16 -2.30
CA ALA A 202 2.66 -13.10 -2.41
C ALA A 202 2.21 -13.16 -3.88
N VAL A 203 2.83 -12.39 -4.78
CA VAL A 203 2.54 -12.41 -6.22
C VAL A 203 2.76 -13.81 -6.81
N ILE A 204 3.88 -14.45 -6.48
CA ILE A 204 4.23 -15.78 -7.04
C ILE A 204 3.21 -16.83 -6.60
N VAL A 205 2.98 -16.94 -5.29
CA VAL A 205 2.10 -17.99 -4.72
C VAL A 205 0.66 -17.79 -5.17
N SER A 206 0.16 -16.55 -5.14
CA SER A 206 -1.23 -16.24 -5.46
C SER A 206 -1.55 -16.29 -6.96
N THR A 207 -0.57 -16.06 -7.85
CA THR A 207 -0.78 -16.15 -9.30
C THR A 207 -0.79 -17.60 -9.79
N LEU A 208 -0.11 -18.51 -9.09
CA LEU A 208 0.10 -19.89 -9.51
C LEU A 208 -1.19 -20.64 -9.92
N PRO A 209 -2.33 -20.53 -9.20
CA PRO A 209 -3.58 -21.20 -9.59
C PRO A 209 -4.10 -20.79 -10.97
N LEU A 210 -3.98 -19.52 -11.34
CA LEU A 210 -4.41 -18.99 -12.64
C LEU A 210 -3.37 -19.30 -13.73
N PHE A 211 -2.08 -19.23 -13.39
CA PHE A 211 -0.99 -19.59 -14.29
C PHE A 211 -1.05 -21.06 -14.75
N GLN A 212 -1.62 -21.94 -13.94
CA GLN A 212 -1.84 -23.34 -14.30
C GLN A 212 -2.93 -23.52 -15.36
N LEU A 213 -3.90 -22.60 -15.47
CA LEU A 213 -5.00 -22.68 -16.43
C LEU A 213 -4.63 -22.23 -17.85
N ILE A 214 -3.57 -21.42 -18.00
CA ILE A 214 -3.14 -20.90 -19.30
C ILE A 214 -2.18 -21.86 -20.01
N CYS A 215 -2.19 -21.86 -21.34
CA CYS A 215 -1.37 -22.76 -22.15
C CYS A 215 0.12 -22.40 -22.13
N ARG A 216 1.02 -23.32 -22.54
CA ARG A 216 2.47 -23.11 -22.49
C ARG A 216 2.94 -21.84 -23.21
N SER A 217 2.39 -21.53 -24.39
CA SER A 217 2.71 -20.29 -25.12
C SER A 217 2.31 -19.03 -24.34
N GLN A 218 1.14 -19.05 -23.69
CA GLN A 218 0.68 -17.96 -22.85
C GLN A 218 1.53 -17.78 -21.59
N ARG A 219 2.02 -18.87 -20.99
CA ARG A 219 2.96 -18.82 -19.86
C ARG A 219 4.21 -18.01 -20.20
N PHE A 220 4.80 -18.25 -21.37
CA PHE A 220 5.95 -17.46 -21.83
C PHE A 220 5.62 -15.97 -22.01
N ARG A 221 4.43 -15.64 -22.54
CA ARG A 221 4.00 -14.24 -22.68
C ARG A 221 3.81 -13.55 -21.33
N TYR A 222 3.23 -14.25 -20.36
CA TYR A 222 3.10 -13.74 -18.99
C TYR A 222 4.49 -13.46 -18.39
N LEU A 223 5.40 -14.43 -18.47
CA LEU A 223 6.77 -14.26 -17.97
C LEU A 223 7.52 -13.15 -18.70
N ALA A 224 7.34 -13.00 -20.00
CA ALA A 224 7.93 -11.89 -20.76
C ALA A 224 7.42 -10.53 -20.28
N GLY A 225 6.11 -10.40 -20.02
CA GLY A 225 5.53 -9.18 -19.43
C GLY A 225 6.09 -8.91 -18.04
N PHE A 226 6.20 -9.95 -17.21
CA PHE A 226 6.75 -9.85 -15.86
C PHE A 226 8.21 -9.38 -15.88
N VAL A 227 9.05 -9.97 -16.73
CA VAL A 227 10.45 -9.55 -16.91
C VAL A 227 10.55 -8.13 -17.48
N ALA A 228 9.67 -7.76 -18.42
CA ALA A 228 9.65 -6.42 -18.98
C ALA A 228 9.35 -5.36 -17.91
N ALA A 229 8.46 -5.64 -16.96
CA ALA A 229 8.20 -4.75 -15.83
C ALA A 229 9.40 -4.61 -14.89
N SER A 230 10.34 -5.55 -14.85
CA SER A 230 11.54 -5.46 -14.01
C SER A 230 12.66 -4.61 -14.63
N ILE A 231 12.57 -4.22 -15.90
CA ILE A 231 13.60 -3.45 -16.61
C ILE A 231 13.94 -2.13 -15.88
N PRO A 232 12.98 -1.29 -15.43
CA PRO A 232 13.30 -0.06 -14.71
C PRO A 232 14.10 -0.30 -13.43
N LEU A 233 13.85 -1.41 -12.73
CA LEU A 233 14.60 -1.77 -11.53
C LEU A 233 16.06 -2.13 -11.86
N LEU A 234 16.29 -2.84 -12.97
CA LEU A 234 17.64 -3.16 -13.44
C LEU A 234 18.42 -1.91 -13.85
N LEU A 235 17.77 -0.98 -14.55
CA LEU A 235 18.38 0.30 -14.91
C LEU A 235 18.73 1.12 -13.67
N LEU A 236 17.82 1.15 -12.69
CA LEU A 236 18.07 1.83 -11.43
C LEU A 236 19.22 1.17 -10.65
N ALA A 237 19.38 -0.16 -10.73
CA ALA A 237 20.51 -0.86 -10.10
C ALA A 237 21.85 -0.47 -10.73
N CYS A 238 21.88 -0.22 -12.04
CA CYS A 238 23.07 0.30 -12.70
C CYS A 238 23.41 1.74 -12.27
N VAL A 239 22.40 2.59 -12.03
CA VAL A 239 22.59 4.02 -11.70
C VAL A 239 22.84 4.24 -10.21
N ALA A 240 22.08 3.59 -9.35
CA ALA A 240 22.16 3.71 -7.90
C ALA A 240 23.28 2.86 -7.29
N GLY A 241 23.63 1.77 -7.98
CA GLY A 241 24.55 0.75 -7.52
C GLY A 241 23.80 -0.47 -6.95
N PRO A 242 24.17 -1.70 -7.36
CA PRO A 242 23.44 -2.91 -6.98
C PRO A 242 23.52 -3.17 -5.47
N GLN A 243 24.64 -2.86 -4.83
CA GLN A 243 24.81 -3.02 -3.39
C GLN A 243 23.91 -2.05 -2.61
N GLN A 244 23.79 -0.81 -3.08
CA GLN A 244 22.91 0.20 -2.50
C GLN A 244 21.46 -0.24 -2.58
N MET A 245 21.03 -0.74 -3.73
CA MET A 245 19.68 -1.28 -3.88
C MET A 245 19.44 -2.51 -3.00
N LEU A 246 20.40 -3.45 -2.94
CA LEU A 246 20.30 -4.62 -2.06
C LEU A 246 20.20 -4.21 -0.59
N ASN A 247 21.01 -3.24 -0.16
CA ASN A 247 20.98 -2.69 1.18
C ASN A 247 19.59 -2.14 1.52
N ASN A 248 19.07 -1.23 0.68
CA ASN A 248 17.85 -0.50 0.97
C ASN A 248 16.57 -1.33 0.81
N LEU A 249 16.49 -2.17 -0.23
CA LEU A 249 15.28 -2.94 -0.54
C LEU A 249 15.20 -4.27 0.18
N PHE A 250 16.31 -4.77 0.72
CA PHE A 250 16.36 -6.09 1.34
C PHE A 250 17.08 -6.09 2.68
N LEU A 251 18.38 -5.79 2.73
CA LEU A 251 19.17 -6.01 3.94
C LEU A 251 18.68 -5.16 5.11
N TYR A 252 18.53 -3.85 4.92
CA TYR A 252 18.07 -2.91 5.93
C TYR A 252 16.65 -3.27 6.43
N PRO A 253 15.61 -3.35 5.60
CA PRO A 253 14.27 -3.63 6.08
C PRO A 253 14.11 -5.04 6.66
N VAL A 254 14.73 -6.08 6.06
CA VAL A 254 14.48 -7.48 6.42
C VAL A 254 15.35 -7.94 7.59
N PHE A 255 16.63 -7.57 7.62
CA PHE A 255 17.57 -8.10 8.62
C PHE A 255 17.93 -7.08 9.70
N TYR A 256 18.27 -5.83 9.32
CA TYR A 256 18.75 -4.86 10.30
C TYR A 256 17.61 -4.21 11.09
N CYS A 257 16.61 -3.65 10.40
CA CYS A 257 15.53 -2.88 11.01
C CYS A 257 14.42 -3.77 11.60
N SER A 258 14.23 -4.98 11.06
CA SER A 258 13.15 -5.89 11.45
C SER A 258 13.03 -6.11 12.97
N PRO A 259 14.11 -6.36 13.73
CA PRO A 259 14.01 -6.53 15.19
C PRO A 259 13.55 -5.27 15.94
N GLY A 260 13.73 -4.08 15.35
CA GLY A 260 13.28 -2.80 15.89
C GLY A 260 11.89 -2.38 15.41
N ARG A 261 11.32 -3.07 14.42
CA ARG A 261 10.00 -2.76 13.85
C ARG A 261 8.93 -3.77 14.22
N HIS A 262 9.33 -5.00 14.54
CA HIS A 262 8.41 -6.07 14.93
C HIS A 262 7.83 -5.86 16.32
N LEU A 263 6.50 -5.89 16.44
CA LEU A 263 5.80 -5.87 17.72
C LEU A 263 5.35 -7.29 18.09
N PRO A 264 5.66 -7.77 19.30
CA PRO A 264 5.14 -9.06 19.78
C PRO A 264 3.61 -9.12 19.76
N ILE A 265 3.06 -10.27 19.35
CA ILE A 265 1.60 -10.42 19.15
C ILE A 265 0.79 -10.09 20.40
N PHE A 266 1.27 -10.44 21.59
CA PHE A 266 0.54 -10.26 22.85
C PHE A 266 0.86 -8.95 23.57
N SER A 267 1.59 -8.03 22.93
CA SER A 267 1.90 -6.72 23.50
C SER A 267 1.08 -5.58 22.89
N VAL A 268 0.05 -5.90 22.11
CA VAL A 268 -0.79 -4.93 21.38
C VAL A 268 -2.23 -5.01 21.87
N ASP A 269 -3.05 -4.04 21.49
CA ASP A 269 -4.43 -3.92 21.99
C ASP A 269 -5.27 -5.17 21.67
N PRO A 270 -6.16 -5.62 22.57
CA PRO A 270 -6.99 -6.82 22.38
C PRO A 270 -7.77 -6.83 21.07
N ASP A 271 -8.27 -5.68 20.61
CA ASP A 271 -9.03 -5.56 19.37
C ASP A 271 -8.17 -5.86 18.13
N VAL A 272 -6.89 -5.45 18.15
CA VAL A 272 -5.92 -5.76 17.08
C VAL A 272 -5.62 -7.26 17.07
N ILE A 273 -5.46 -7.87 18.25
CA ILE A 273 -5.28 -9.31 18.39
C ILE A 273 -6.51 -10.06 17.83
N GLY A 274 -7.72 -9.63 18.22
CA GLY A 274 -8.98 -10.20 17.76
C GLY A 274 -9.12 -10.15 16.24
N LEU A 275 -8.85 -8.99 15.64
CA LEU A 275 -8.86 -8.82 14.18
C LEU A 275 -7.78 -9.64 13.48
N PHE A 276 -6.60 -9.80 14.09
CA PHE A 276 -5.53 -10.64 13.54
C PHE A 276 -5.95 -12.10 13.48
N PHE A 277 -6.52 -12.65 14.55
CA PHE A 277 -7.07 -14.01 14.52
C PHE A 277 -8.26 -14.14 13.57
N ALA A 278 -9.12 -13.13 13.47
CA ALA A 278 -10.19 -13.11 12.47
C ALA A 278 -9.62 -13.17 11.04
N HIS A 279 -8.53 -12.45 10.75
CA HIS A 279 -7.82 -12.54 9.47
C HIS A 279 -7.27 -13.95 9.20
N LEU A 280 -6.67 -14.62 10.19
CA LEU A 280 -6.17 -16.00 10.04
C LEU A 280 -7.30 -17.01 9.81
N ILE A 281 -8.38 -16.91 10.58
CA ILE A 281 -9.56 -17.78 10.44
C ILE A 281 -10.21 -17.56 9.07
N ALA A 282 -10.38 -16.31 8.65
CA ALA A 282 -10.93 -15.99 7.35
C ALA A 282 -10.06 -16.52 6.21
N SER A 283 -8.74 -16.42 6.34
CA SER A 283 -7.80 -17.00 5.39
C SER A 283 -7.95 -18.52 5.29
N ALA A 284 -8.11 -19.23 6.41
CA ALA A 284 -8.37 -20.67 6.42
C ALA A 284 -9.72 -21.03 5.77
N ILE A 285 -10.79 -20.27 6.05
CA ILE A 285 -12.11 -20.45 5.42
C ILE A 285 -12.03 -20.24 3.91
N ASN A 286 -11.33 -19.18 3.46
CA ASN A 286 -11.16 -18.89 2.04
C ASN A 286 -10.40 -20.01 1.32
N LEU A 287 -9.34 -20.56 1.95
CA LEU A 287 -8.63 -21.72 1.43
C LEU A 287 -9.54 -22.95 1.36
N ALA A 288 -10.28 -23.26 2.43
CA ALA A 288 -11.21 -24.40 2.45
C ALA A 288 -12.28 -24.29 1.34
N ALA A 289 -12.88 -23.10 1.19
CA ALA A 289 -13.86 -22.82 0.14
C ALA A 289 -13.28 -23.02 -1.26
N SER A 290 -12.04 -22.57 -1.48
CA SER A 290 -11.34 -22.75 -2.75
C SER A 290 -11.08 -24.24 -3.08
N ILE A 291 -10.70 -25.04 -2.09
CA ILE A 291 -10.47 -26.49 -2.25
C ILE A 291 -11.79 -27.20 -2.59
N VAL A 292 -12.88 -26.89 -1.88
CA VAL A 292 -14.21 -27.42 -2.18
C VAL A 292 -14.64 -27.04 -3.58
N GLY A 293 -14.46 -25.78 -3.96
CA GLY A 293 -14.77 -25.26 -5.28
C GLY A 293 -14.01 -25.97 -6.40
N ILE A 294 -12.68 -26.11 -6.27
CA ILE A 294 -11.86 -26.80 -7.26
C ILE A 294 -12.20 -28.29 -7.33
N ARG A 295 -12.55 -28.93 -6.21
CA ARG A 295 -12.98 -30.34 -6.22
C ARG A 295 -14.31 -30.53 -6.95
N ALA A 296 -15.25 -29.59 -6.80
CA ALA A 296 -16.52 -29.61 -7.51
C ALA A 296 -16.33 -29.36 -9.02
N ARG A 297 -15.46 -28.41 -9.41
CA ARG A 297 -15.21 -28.05 -10.82
C ARG A 297 -13.72 -27.79 -11.08
N ARG A 298 -12.95 -28.85 -11.36
CA ARG A 298 -11.46 -28.80 -11.45
C ARG A 298 -10.89 -27.83 -12.48
N HIS A 299 -11.57 -27.67 -13.61
CA HIS A 299 -11.11 -26.86 -14.74
C HIS A 299 -11.79 -25.48 -14.79
N ASP A 300 -12.66 -25.17 -13.84
CA ASP A 300 -13.37 -23.91 -13.82
C ASP A 300 -12.50 -22.76 -13.27
N VAL A 301 -12.66 -21.58 -13.86
CA VAL A 301 -11.89 -20.39 -13.49
C VAL A 301 -12.28 -19.87 -12.12
N HIS A 302 -13.53 -20.05 -11.67
CA HIS A 302 -14.01 -19.52 -10.39
C HIS A 302 -13.24 -20.14 -9.22
N GLY A 303 -13.14 -21.47 -9.15
CA GLY A 303 -12.40 -22.14 -8.08
C GLY A 303 -10.92 -21.73 -8.03
N ARG A 304 -10.26 -21.59 -9.18
CA ARG A 304 -8.86 -21.15 -9.27
C ARG A 304 -8.66 -19.68 -8.93
N LEU A 305 -9.60 -18.82 -9.32
CA LEU A 305 -9.58 -17.41 -8.96
C LEU A 305 -9.81 -17.22 -7.45
N LEU A 306 -10.74 -17.97 -6.86
CA LEU A 306 -10.94 -17.96 -5.41
C LEU A 306 -9.69 -18.44 -4.68
N LEU A 307 -9.03 -19.50 -5.17
CA LEU A 307 -7.74 -19.95 -4.62
C LEU A 307 -6.65 -18.89 -4.75
N ALA A 308 -6.55 -18.19 -5.89
CA ALA A 308 -5.60 -17.11 -6.09
C ALA A 308 -5.80 -15.96 -5.07
N LEU A 309 -7.06 -15.53 -4.89
CA LEU A 309 -7.44 -14.50 -3.92
C LEU A 309 -7.22 -14.95 -2.46
N ALA A 310 -7.54 -16.21 -2.14
CA ALA A 310 -7.30 -16.79 -0.81
C ALA A 310 -5.80 -16.87 -0.48
N LEU A 311 -4.99 -17.35 -1.44
CA LEU A 311 -3.54 -17.40 -1.31
C LEU A 311 -2.92 -16.01 -1.22
N LEU A 312 -3.47 -15.02 -1.94
CA LEU A 312 -3.06 -13.63 -1.76
C LEU A 312 -3.30 -13.19 -0.31
N GLY A 313 -4.52 -13.36 0.21
CA GLY A 313 -4.84 -13.02 1.61
C GLY A 313 -3.88 -13.65 2.62
N VAL A 314 -3.57 -14.95 2.48
CA VAL A 314 -2.61 -15.68 3.33
C VAL A 314 -1.18 -15.15 3.16
N ALA A 315 -0.78 -14.87 1.93
CA ALA A 315 0.59 -14.43 1.66
C ALA A 315 0.84 -12.97 2.06
N LEU A 316 -0.22 -12.20 2.38
CA LEU A 316 -0.10 -10.86 2.97
C LEU A 316 0.01 -10.90 4.51
N THR A 317 -0.19 -12.04 5.19
CA THR A 317 -0.02 -12.16 6.65
C THR A 317 1.33 -11.62 7.17
N PRO A 318 2.47 -11.83 6.48
CA PRO A 318 3.75 -11.25 6.91
C PRO A 318 3.72 -9.71 7.02
N GLN A 319 2.90 -9.00 6.24
CA GLN A 319 2.74 -7.55 6.36
C GLN A 319 2.11 -7.16 7.69
N ALA A 320 1.05 -7.87 8.11
CA ALA A 320 0.44 -7.65 9.41
C ALA A 320 1.39 -8.02 10.56
N MET A 321 2.19 -9.09 10.37
CA MET A 321 3.18 -9.51 11.35
C MET A 321 4.42 -8.61 11.38
N GLN A 322 4.74 -7.87 10.30
CA GLN A 322 5.91 -6.98 10.27
C GLN A 322 5.87 -6.00 11.45
N ARG A 323 4.68 -5.47 11.74
CA ARG A 323 4.40 -4.63 12.89
C ARG A 323 2.90 -4.77 13.18
N LEU A 324 2.54 -5.47 14.25
CA LEU A 324 1.14 -5.76 14.52
C LEU A 324 0.41 -4.52 15.07
N ASP A 325 -0.03 -3.65 14.19
CA ASP A 325 -0.90 -2.52 14.49
C ASP A 325 -2.08 -2.47 13.50
N VAL A 326 -3.02 -1.54 13.76
CA VAL A 326 -4.24 -1.39 12.95
C VAL A 326 -3.92 -1.15 11.47
N MET A 327 -2.90 -0.35 11.17
CA MET A 327 -2.55 0.03 9.79
C MET A 327 -1.99 -1.16 9.01
N HIS A 328 -1.01 -1.86 9.58
CA HIS A 328 -0.37 -3.02 8.94
C HIS A 328 -1.32 -4.21 8.84
N LEU A 329 -2.19 -4.41 9.84
CA LEU A 329 -3.23 -5.43 9.78
C LEU A 329 -4.26 -5.13 8.69
N THR A 330 -4.69 -3.87 8.56
CA THR A 330 -5.60 -3.41 7.50
C THR A 330 -5.05 -3.74 6.11
N CYS A 331 -3.73 -3.59 5.90
CA CYS A 331 -3.05 -3.90 4.65
C CYS A 331 -3.14 -5.38 4.22
N ALA A 332 -3.49 -6.31 5.11
CA ALA A 332 -3.68 -7.73 4.82
C ALA A 332 -5.14 -8.19 4.96
N ALA A 333 -5.81 -7.74 6.02
CA ALA A 333 -7.12 -8.26 6.45
C ALA A 333 -8.26 -7.91 5.49
N PHE A 334 -8.16 -6.81 4.72
CA PHE A 334 -9.23 -6.39 3.82
C PHE A 334 -9.55 -7.44 2.73
N ILE A 335 -8.56 -8.21 2.27
CA ILE A 335 -8.78 -9.30 1.31
C ILE A 335 -9.39 -10.51 2.01
N SER A 336 -8.78 -10.96 3.11
CA SER A 336 -9.25 -12.19 3.79
C SER A 336 -10.67 -12.04 4.33
N LEU A 337 -10.96 -10.93 5.02
CA LEU A 337 -12.28 -10.64 5.59
C LEU A 337 -13.27 -10.25 4.50
N GLY A 338 -12.83 -9.48 3.50
CA GLY A 338 -13.67 -9.07 2.38
C GLY A 338 -14.23 -10.24 1.58
N LEU A 339 -13.50 -11.35 1.45
CA LEU A 339 -13.93 -12.53 0.67
C LEU A 339 -14.85 -13.49 1.41
N LEU A 340 -15.05 -13.31 2.72
CA LEU A 340 -15.83 -14.23 3.55
C LEU A 340 -17.25 -14.52 3.02
N PRO A 341 -18.05 -13.54 2.55
CA PRO A 341 -19.39 -13.84 2.05
C PRO A 341 -19.38 -14.83 0.88
N LEU A 342 -18.42 -14.67 -0.04
CA LEU A 342 -18.24 -15.58 -1.16
C LEU A 342 -17.84 -16.98 -0.66
N SER A 343 -16.82 -17.05 0.19
CA SER A 343 -16.28 -18.33 0.67
C SER A 343 -17.28 -19.15 1.48
N LEU A 344 -18.05 -18.51 2.37
CA LEU A 344 -19.08 -19.17 3.17
C LEU A 344 -20.19 -19.75 2.28
N LEU A 345 -20.61 -19.03 1.24
CA LEU A 345 -21.65 -19.51 0.34
C LEU A 345 -21.15 -20.59 -0.63
N VAL A 346 -19.87 -20.56 -1.02
CA VAL A 346 -19.25 -21.68 -1.74
C VAL A 346 -19.19 -22.93 -0.87
N LEU A 347 -18.87 -22.81 0.43
CA LEU A 347 -18.87 -23.94 1.36
C LEU A 347 -20.28 -24.49 1.59
N ALA A 348 -21.28 -23.61 1.75
CA ALA A 348 -22.67 -24.01 1.97
C ALA A 348 -23.28 -24.72 0.75
N SER A 349 -23.03 -24.21 -0.45
CA SER A 349 -23.53 -24.80 -1.71
C SER A 349 -22.69 -25.98 -2.20
N ARG A 350 -21.42 -26.08 -1.77
CA ARG A 350 -20.39 -26.97 -2.31
C ARG A 350 -20.14 -26.80 -3.81
N ASP A 351 -20.49 -25.65 -4.39
CA ASP A 351 -20.28 -25.34 -5.80
C ASP A 351 -19.70 -23.93 -5.96
N CYS A 352 -18.51 -23.84 -6.58
CA CYS A 352 -17.85 -22.56 -6.81
C CYS A 352 -18.52 -21.69 -7.88
N ALA A 353 -19.47 -22.21 -8.64
CA ALA A 353 -20.21 -21.43 -9.64
C ALA A 353 -21.66 -21.16 -9.22
N ALA A 354 -22.05 -21.54 -8.00
CA ALA A 354 -23.39 -21.27 -7.50
C ALA A 354 -23.66 -19.76 -7.43
N SER A 355 -24.85 -19.36 -7.89
CA SER A 355 -25.35 -17.99 -7.73
C SER A 355 -26.35 -17.96 -6.57
N PRO A 356 -25.92 -17.58 -5.35
CA PRO A 356 -26.82 -17.52 -4.21
C PRO A 356 -27.90 -16.45 -4.40
N ASN A 357 -29.04 -16.65 -3.71
CA ASN A 357 -30.07 -15.61 -3.62
C ASN A 357 -29.62 -14.46 -2.71
N LEU A 358 -30.28 -13.30 -2.84
CA LEU A 358 -29.92 -12.09 -2.11
C LEU A 358 -29.98 -12.28 -0.58
N ASN A 359 -30.97 -13.02 -0.08
CA ASN A 359 -31.15 -13.22 1.36
C ASN A 359 -29.98 -13.99 1.98
N SER A 360 -29.46 -15.02 1.30
CA SER A 360 -28.27 -15.76 1.73
C SER A 360 -27.03 -14.86 1.75
N VAL A 361 -26.87 -13.99 0.76
CA VAL A 361 -25.75 -13.02 0.71
C VAL A 361 -25.85 -12.03 1.86
N LEU A 362 -27.03 -11.46 2.11
CA LEU A 362 -27.26 -10.52 3.20
C LEU A 362 -27.03 -11.19 4.56
N LEU A 363 -27.58 -12.37 4.79
CA LEU A 363 -27.42 -13.09 6.06
C LEU A 363 -25.94 -13.38 6.37
N ALA A 364 -25.19 -13.87 5.39
CA ALA A 364 -23.74 -14.09 5.55
C ALA A 364 -23.00 -12.79 5.86
N SER A 365 -23.31 -11.71 5.12
CA SER A 365 -22.67 -10.40 5.30
C SER A 365 -22.96 -9.80 6.68
N PHE A 366 -24.21 -9.86 7.15
CA PHE A 366 -24.60 -9.39 8.47
C PHE A 366 -23.94 -10.18 9.60
N GLY A 367 -23.86 -11.51 9.47
CA GLY A 367 -23.15 -12.35 10.44
C GLY A 367 -21.67 -11.98 10.55
N ILE A 368 -21.01 -11.71 9.42
CA ILE A 368 -19.60 -11.28 9.39
C ILE A 368 -19.45 -9.89 10.02
N LEU A 369 -20.29 -8.92 9.64
CA LEU A 369 -20.26 -7.57 10.20
C LEU A 369 -20.50 -7.58 11.72
N ALA A 370 -21.47 -8.35 12.21
CA ALA A 370 -21.71 -8.50 13.64
C ALA A 370 -20.51 -9.13 14.38
N THR A 371 -19.81 -10.06 13.74
CA THR A 371 -18.58 -10.66 14.29
C THR A 371 -17.46 -9.63 14.37
N ILE A 372 -17.25 -8.84 13.32
CA ILE A 372 -16.24 -7.77 13.29
C ILE A 372 -16.56 -6.69 14.33
N GLU A 373 -17.82 -6.28 14.44
CA GLU A 373 -18.29 -5.31 15.45
C GLU A 373 -18.00 -5.79 16.87
N PHE A 374 -18.22 -7.08 17.13
CA PHE A 374 -17.93 -7.68 18.43
C PHE A 374 -16.42 -7.72 18.74
N LEU A 375 -15.58 -7.98 17.73
CA LEU A 375 -14.14 -8.10 17.90
C LEU A 375 -13.38 -6.76 17.91
N ALA A 376 -13.91 -5.75 17.24
CA ALA A 376 -13.28 -4.43 17.09
C ALA A 376 -14.34 -3.33 16.94
N PRO A 377 -15.06 -2.98 18.02
CA PRO A 377 -16.10 -1.95 17.97
C PRO A 377 -15.58 -0.57 17.56
N GLU A 378 -14.31 -0.27 17.87
CA GLU A 378 -13.65 0.98 17.50
C GLU A 378 -13.58 1.20 15.99
N LEU A 379 -13.48 0.13 15.19
CA LEU A 379 -13.50 0.20 13.73
C LEU A 379 -14.81 0.80 13.21
N THR A 380 -15.93 0.38 13.79
CA THR A 380 -17.24 0.86 13.39
C THR A 380 -17.51 2.26 13.93
N ALA A 381 -17.01 2.58 15.12
CA ALA A 381 -17.03 3.95 15.62
C ALA A 381 -16.30 4.90 14.66
N TYR A 382 -15.11 4.50 14.19
CA TYR A 382 -14.34 5.22 13.19
C TYR A 382 -15.13 5.40 11.89
N PHE A 383 -15.65 4.32 11.29
CA PHE A 383 -16.46 4.42 10.07
C PHE A 383 -17.64 5.39 10.22
N LYS A 384 -18.39 5.27 11.33
CA LYS A 384 -19.55 6.13 11.61
C LYS A 384 -19.14 7.60 11.70
N HIS A 385 -17.99 7.88 12.31
CA HIS A 385 -17.41 9.21 12.37
C HIS A 385 -17.09 9.74 10.97
N GLU A 386 -16.37 8.96 10.15
CA GLU A 386 -16.00 9.32 8.77
C GLU A 386 -17.19 9.61 7.89
N PHE A 387 -18.17 8.70 7.93
CA PHE A 387 -19.37 8.83 7.12
C PHE A 387 -20.16 10.09 7.51
N LYS A 388 -20.29 10.38 8.81
CA LYS A 388 -20.95 11.60 9.29
C LYS A 388 -20.19 12.86 8.87
N ALA A 389 -18.86 12.87 9.02
CA ALA A 389 -18.04 14.00 8.62
C ALA A 389 -18.21 14.30 7.12
N ALA A 390 -18.22 13.27 6.28
CA ALA A 390 -18.39 13.40 4.83
C ALA A 390 -19.79 13.91 4.43
N VAL A 391 -20.86 13.39 5.04
CA VAL A 391 -22.25 13.71 4.64
C VAL A 391 -22.74 15.02 5.25
N PHE A 392 -22.44 15.25 6.53
CA PHE A 392 -22.94 16.42 7.26
C PHE A 392 -21.94 17.58 7.26
N SER A 393 -20.82 17.46 6.55
CA SER A 393 -19.75 18.48 6.51
C SER A 393 -19.33 18.94 7.90
N GLN A 394 -19.22 17.99 8.83
CA GLN A 394 -18.76 18.28 10.18
C GLN A 394 -17.28 18.61 10.07
N LYS A 395 -16.96 19.91 10.02
CA LYS A 395 -15.59 20.39 9.89
C LYS A 395 -14.91 20.21 11.24
N ASP A 396 -14.07 19.18 11.31
CA ASP A 396 -13.02 19.14 12.32
C ASP A 396 -12.18 20.42 12.21
N GLU A 397 -11.55 20.82 13.30
CA GLU A 397 -10.65 21.95 13.26
C GLU A 397 -9.52 21.66 12.26
N GLN A 398 -9.49 22.46 11.19
CA GLN A 398 -8.49 22.39 10.15
C GLN A 398 -7.16 22.94 10.66
N LEU A 399 -6.24 22.03 10.96
CA LEU A 399 -4.94 22.33 11.55
C LEU A 399 -3.86 22.18 10.49
N PHE A 400 -3.45 23.30 9.89
CA PHE A 400 -2.43 23.30 8.85
C PHE A 400 -1.28 24.24 9.23
N VAL A 401 -0.07 23.85 8.86
CA VAL A 401 1.07 24.77 8.77
C VAL A 401 1.25 25.14 7.31
N GLN A 402 1.34 26.44 7.04
CA GLN A 402 1.64 26.98 5.72
C GLN A 402 2.98 27.71 5.74
N HIS A 403 3.86 27.42 4.80
CA HIS A 403 5.14 28.09 4.66
C HIS A 403 5.52 28.17 3.17
N LYS A 404 5.79 29.38 2.66
CA LYS A 404 6.14 29.64 1.25
C LYS A 404 5.22 28.93 0.22
N GLY A 405 3.91 28.95 0.46
CA GLY A 405 2.93 28.31 -0.43
C GLY A 405 2.81 26.80 -0.29
N ARG A 406 3.62 26.16 0.57
CA ARG A 406 3.51 24.74 0.93
C ARG A 406 2.65 24.59 2.17
N VAL A 407 1.90 23.48 2.23
CA VAL A 407 0.97 23.19 3.32
C VAL A 407 1.21 21.78 3.83
N PHE A 408 1.18 21.61 5.15
CA PHE A 408 1.17 20.31 5.81
C PHE A 408 0.13 20.26 6.95
N PRO A 409 -0.76 19.25 7.00
CA PRO A 409 -1.79 19.12 8.02
C PRO A 409 -1.28 18.43 9.29
N PHE A 410 -1.87 18.78 10.43
CA PHE A 410 -1.54 18.25 11.74
C PHE A 410 -2.79 17.77 12.48
N TYR A 411 -2.60 16.89 13.47
CA TYR A 411 -3.66 16.43 14.36
C TYR A 411 -3.86 17.34 15.58
N LYS A 412 -2.84 18.11 15.97
CA LYS A 412 -2.80 18.87 17.24
C LYS A 412 -2.49 20.33 16.99
N ARG A 413 -3.31 21.22 17.56
CA ARG A 413 -3.15 22.69 17.44
C ARG A 413 -1.80 23.15 18.00
N THR A 414 -1.39 22.61 19.15
CA THR A 414 -0.12 22.94 19.79
C THR A 414 1.07 22.65 18.88
N THR A 415 1.15 21.44 18.32
CA THR A 415 2.20 21.04 17.37
C THR A 415 2.19 21.90 16.12
N THR A 416 0.99 22.22 15.59
CA THR A 416 0.83 23.13 14.44
C THR A 416 1.47 24.50 14.70
N ILE A 417 1.17 25.12 15.86
CA ILE A 417 1.73 26.43 16.22
C ILE A 417 3.24 26.35 16.43
N MET A 418 3.74 25.30 17.10
CA MET A 418 5.19 25.14 17.34
C MET A 418 5.96 24.93 16.03
N ALA A 419 5.46 24.08 15.14
CA ALA A 419 6.07 23.84 13.83
C ALA A 419 6.06 25.12 12.96
N GLY A 420 4.96 25.89 12.95
CA GLY A 420 4.91 27.17 12.25
C GLY A 420 5.96 28.17 12.76
N ARG A 421 6.09 28.32 14.09
CA ARG A 421 7.10 29.19 14.70
C ARG A 421 8.53 28.74 14.40
N LEU A 422 8.78 27.43 14.39
CA LEU A 422 10.06 26.85 14.01
C LEU A 422 10.41 27.21 12.56
N LEU A 423 9.49 26.99 11.61
CA LEU A 423 9.69 27.29 10.20
C LEU A 423 9.98 28.78 9.98
N ASP A 424 9.21 29.67 10.63
CA ASP A 424 9.45 31.12 10.56
C ASP A 424 10.80 31.52 11.14
N ARG A 425 11.27 30.82 12.19
CA ARG A 425 12.55 31.13 12.84
C ARG A 425 13.72 30.69 11.97
N ILE A 426 13.71 29.47 11.46
CA ILE A 426 14.81 28.96 10.64
C ILE A 426 14.89 29.71 9.30
N GLU A 427 13.76 30.08 8.70
CA GLU A 427 13.73 30.92 7.49
C GLU A 427 14.43 32.26 7.68
N LYS A 428 14.28 32.90 8.85
CA LYS A 428 14.92 34.20 9.14
C LYS A 428 16.42 34.08 9.41
N LEU A 429 16.90 32.92 9.82
CA LEU A 429 18.28 32.73 10.26
C LEU A 429 19.15 32.02 9.23
N SER A 430 18.56 31.16 8.41
CA SER A 430 19.28 30.33 7.44
C SER A 430 19.46 31.03 6.10
N THR A 431 20.49 30.63 5.37
CA THR A 431 20.76 31.06 3.99
C THR A 431 20.38 29.95 3.01
N PRO A 432 19.80 30.28 1.84
CA PRO A 432 19.54 29.28 0.81
C PRO A 432 20.79 28.47 0.44
N GLY A 433 20.66 27.15 0.40
CA GLY A 433 21.72 26.21 0.14
C GLY A 433 22.44 25.71 1.39
N GLU A 434 22.19 26.22 2.60
CA GLU A 434 22.71 25.60 3.82
C GLU A 434 22.13 24.19 4.03
N SER A 435 22.88 23.34 4.72
CA SER A 435 22.48 21.95 4.98
C SER A 435 21.68 21.82 6.29
N LEU A 436 20.62 21.01 6.27
CA LEU A 436 19.73 20.78 7.39
C LEU A 436 19.68 19.29 7.74
N PHE A 437 19.79 18.95 9.01
CA PHE A 437 19.48 17.63 9.54
C PHE A 437 18.21 17.68 10.40
N ILE A 438 17.33 16.70 10.24
CA ILE A 438 16.09 16.57 11.02
C ILE A 438 16.04 15.17 11.63
N GLY A 439 15.89 15.09 12.95
CA GLY A 439 15.91 13.81 13.68
C GLY A 439 15.29 13.88 15.07
N PRO A 440 15.25 12.75 15.80
CA PRO A 440 14.95 12.72 17.22
C PRO A 440 16.05 13.44 18.02
N ALA A 441 15.74 13.89 19.23
CA ALA A 441 16.72 14.55 20.08
C ALA A 441 17.74 13.58 20.70
N ASP A 442 17.38 12.32 20.93
CA ASP A 442 18.34 11.25 21.22
C ASP A 442 18.62 10.38 19.99
N LEU A 443 19.72 10.67 19.29
CA LEU A 443 20.12 9.98 18.05
C LEU A 443 20.59 8.53 18.26
N ARG A 444 20.71 8.07 19.51
CA ARG A 444 20.88 6.64 19.79
C ARG A 444 19.61 5.85 19.45
N ARG A 445 18.46 6.51 19.31
CA ARG A 445 17.15 5.90 19.02
C ARG A 445 16.49 6.59 17.83
N THR A 446 16.60 5.97 16.65
CA THR A 446 16.10 6.54 15.38
C THR A 446 14.78 5.88 14.97
N ASN A 447 13.73 6.09 15.75
CA ASN A 447 12.43 5.42 15.53
C ASN A 447 11.51 6.16 14.55
N CYS A 448 11.61 7.49 14.51
CA CYS A 448 10.79 8.36 13.70
C CYS A 448 11.46 9.73 13.57
N THR A 449 11.04 10.51 12.58
CA THR A 449 11.48 11.90 12.36
C THR A 449 10.41 12.72 11.66
N ASP A 450 10.53 14.03 11.73
CA ASP A 450 9.63 14.98 11.11
C ASP A 450 10.04 15.28 9.65
N THR A 451 10.06 14.26 8.79
CA THR A 451 10.52 14.34 7.38
C THR A 451 9.83 15.46 6.59
N PHE A 452 8.56 15.76 6.89
CA PHE A 452 7.82 16.85 6.25
C PHE A 452 8.53 18.22 6.34
N LEU A 453 9.37 18.45 7.36
CA LEU A 453 10.09 19.72 7.50
C LEU A 453 11.08 19.96 6.36
N TYR A 454 11.70 18.91 5.80
CA TYR A 454 12.52 19.04 4.58
C TYR A 454 11.68 19.55 3.40
N TYR A 455 10.47 19.02 3.24
CA TYR A 455 9.54 19.49 2.21
C TYR A 455 9.10 20.94 2.48
N MET A 456 8.92 21.34 3.73
CA MET A 456 8.52 22.71 4.07
C MET A 456 9.66 23.74 3.93
N LEU A 457 10.93 23.30 3.85
CA LEU A 457 12.12 24.16 3.78
C LEU A 457 12.95 23.89 2.51
N PRO A 458 12.38 24.09 1.30
CA PRO A 458 13.04 23.74 0.05
C PRO A 458 14.31 24.55 -0.25
N GLN A 459 14.51 25.67 0.45
CA GLN A 459 15.74 26.46 0.34
C GLN A 459 16.95 25.77 1.00
N LEU A 460 16.73 24.78 1.87
CA LEU A 460 17.78 24.04 2.56
C LEU A 460 18.00 22.68 1.92
N ARG A 461 19.24 22.20 1.96
CA ARG A 461 19.63 20.89 1.43
C ARG A 461 19.62 19.86 2.55
N PRO A 462 19.07 18.65 2.37
CA PRO A 462 19.21 17.61 3.38
C PRO A 462 20.70 17.30 3.63
N ALA A 463 21.09 17.28 4.91
CA ALA A 463 22.47 17.04 5.34
C ALA A 463 22.82 15.56 5.47
N THR A 464 21.82 14.67 5.41
CA THR A 464 22.01 13.24 5.63
C THR A 464 21.38 12.38 4.54
N TYR A 465 21.96 11.20 4.37
CA TYR A 465 21.36 10.11 3.61
C TYR A 465 20.05 9.59 4.24
N PHE A 466 19.88 9.72 5.56
CA PHE A 466 18.74 9.17 6.32
C PHE A 466 17.63 10.23 6.50
N LEU A 467 16.72 10.31 5.54
CA LEU A 467 15.61 11.28 5.55
C LEU A 467 14.38 10.78 6.33
N GLU A 468 14.33 9.48 6.56
CA GLU A 468 13.47 8.80 7.53
C GLU A 468 14.38 8.21 8.63
N MET A 469 13.85 8.12 9.85
CA MET A 469 14.58 7.51 10.96
C MET A 469 14.00 6.12 11.20
N ASN A 470 14.79 5.12 10.82
CA ASN A 470 14.47 3.72 10.99
C ASN A 470 15.45 3.07 11.98
N PRO A 471 14.95 2.37 13.02
CA PRO A 471 15.83 1.80 14.04
C PRO A 471 16.74 0.76 13.40
N PHE A 472 18.03 0.80 13.75
CA PHE A 472 19.08 -0.05 13.18
C PHE A 472 19.36 0.15 11.69
N SER A 473 18.84 1.20 11.06
CA SER A 473 19.42 1.72 9.83
C SER A 473 20.35 2.89 10.11
N ALA A 474 19.79 4.05 10.50
CA ALA A 474 20.55 5.29 10.64
C ALA A 474 21.53 5.23 11.83
N ASN A 475 21.12 4.65 12.95
CA ASN A 475 21.94 4.57 14.17
C ASN A 475 22.78 3.28 14.29
N ARG A 476 22.83 2.42 13.26
CA ARG A 476 23.57 1.15 13.33
C ARG A 476 25.09 1.36 13.49
N PRO A 477 25.82 0.37 14.05
CA PRO A 477 27.28 0.40 14.04
C PRO A 477 27.84 0.56 12.61
N GLY A 478 28.80 1.48 12.44
CA GLY A 478 29.39 1.80 11.13
C GLY A 478 28.48 2.61 10.19
N SER A 479 27.37 3.17 10.69
CA SER A 479 26.56 4.12 9.93
C SER A 479 27.30 5.43 9.67
N ARG A 480 26.96 6.09 8.56
CA ARG A 480 27.44 7.44 8.20
C ARG A 480 26.73 8.58 8.95
N LEU A 481 25.73 8.27 9.78
CA LEU A 481 24.89 9.29 10.45
C LEU A 481 25.71 10.31 11.25
N ALA A 482 26.76 9.88 11.95
CA ALA A 482 27.63 10.77 12.72
C ALA A 482 28.30 11.84 11.84
N GLU A 483 28.87 11.44 10.70
CA GLU A 483 29.52 12.36 9.76
C GLU A 483 28.49 13.27 9.07
N ASP A 484 27.34 12.71 8.67
CA ASP A 484 26.26 13.51 8.07
C ASP A 484 25.77 14.62 9.04
N VAL A 485 25.60 14.30 10.33
CA VAL A 485 25.23 15.29 11.36
C VAL A 485 26.34 16.31 11.57
N LYS A 486 27.61 15.85 11.60
CA LYS A 486 28.78 16.73 11.77
C LYS A 486 28.92 17.73 10.64
N ASP A 487 28.48 17.41 9.42
CA ASP A 487 28.55 18.24 8.22
C ASP A 487 27.30 19.14 8.00
N ALA A 488 26.28 19.03 8.87
CA ALA A 488 25.08 19.87 8.83
C ALA A 488 25.36 21.33 9.27
N ASP A 489 24.68 22.31 8.68
CA ASP A 489 24.70 23.71 9.14
C ASP A 489 23.65 23.95 10.23
N TRP A 490 22.47 23.34 10.05
CA TRP A 490 21.33 23.40 10.96
C TRP A 490 20.90 22.01 11.40
N LEU A 491 20.44 21.90 12.66
CA LEU A 491 19.72 20.71 13.12
C LEU A 491 18.34 21.13 13.65
N VAL A 492 17.32 20.36 13.30
CA VAL A 492 16.05 20.34 14.02
C VAL A 492 15.91 18.99 14.70
N LEU A 493 15.96 19.00 16.02
CA LEU A 493 15.81 17.79 16.83
C LEU A 493 14.49 17.81 17.59
N ASN A 494 13.76 16.69 17.61
CA ASN A 494 12.45 16.60 18.28
C ASN A 494 12.49 15.61 19.46
N ARG A 495 12.11 16.10 20.66
CA ARG A 495 12.00 15.32 21.90
C ARG A 495 10.77 14.40 21.96
N ASP A 496 9.79 14.57 21.07
CA ASP A 496 8.57 13.74 21.04
C ASP A 496 8.87 12.23 20.92
N PHE A 497 9.97 11.89 20.26
CA PHE A 497 10.33 10.50 19.96
C PHE A 497 11.24 9.85 21.02
N ASP A 498 11.89 10.64 21.88
CA ASP A 498 12.90 10.15 22.84
C ASP A 498 12.28 9.17 23.85
N PHE A 499 11.04 9.45 24.26
CA PHE A 499 10.28 8.63 25.21
C PHE A 499 9.43 7.55 24.54
N TRP A 500 9.42 7.47 23.21
CA TRP A 500 8.71 6.41 22.49
C TRP A 500 9.33 5.08 22.87
N ASN A 501 8.66 4.26 23.67
CA ASN A 501 9.18 2.98 24.12
C ASN A 501 8.28 1.83 23.64
N GLU A 502 8.82 0.95 22.79
CA GLU A 502 8.09 -0.19 22.25
C GLU A 502 8.58 -1.50 22.85
N PRO A 503 7.72 -2.54 22.92
CA PRO A 503 8.08 -3.87 23.36
C PRO A 503 8.93 -4.64 22.32
N ASN A 504 9.93 -4.00 21.73
CA ASN A 504 10.84 -4.57 20.74
C ASN A 504 12.26 -4.01 20.93
N ARG A 505 13.18 -4.27 19.99
CA ARG A 505 14.58 -3.85 20.14
C ARG A 505 14.82 -2.37 19.86
N SER A 506 13.85 -1.60 19.37
CA SER A 506 13.98 -0.14 19.15
C SER A 506 14.26 0.67 20.43
N ARG A 507 14.10 0.07 21.61
CA ARG A 507 14.47 0.62 22.91
C ARG A 507 15.98 0.55 23.21
N GLU A 508 16.72 -0.26 22.47
CA GLU A 508 18.16 -0.43 22.66
C GLU A 508 18.92 0.80 22.17
N PHE A 509 19.70 1.42 23.05
CA PHE A 509 20.61 2.49 22.66
C PHE A 509 21.69 1.97 21.72
N GLN A 510 21.85 2.65 20.58
CA GLN A 510 22.96 2.42 19.67
C GLN A 510 24.10 3.42 19.93
N SER A 511 24.94 3.68 18.93
CA SER A 511 26.08 4.59 19.05
C SER A 511 25.68 5.98 19.54
N ASP A 512 26.38 6.48 20.56
CA ASP A 512 26.20 7.83 21.11
C ASP A 512 27.02 8.90 20.36
N VAL A 513 27.86 8.49 19.40
CA VAL A 513 28.74 9.40 18.66
C VAL A 513 27.98 10.59 18.03
N PRO A 514 26.81 10.41 17.37
CA PRO A 514 26.07 11.56 16.84
C PRO A 514 25.64 12.56 17.93
N ASN A 515 25.22 12.10 19.12
CA ASN A 515 24.83 13.00 20.22
C ASN A 515 26.04 13.79 20.75
N GLN A 516 27.21 13.15 20.82
CA GLN A 516 28.46 13.81 21.22
C GLN A 516 28.81 14.92 20.23
N ILE A 517 28.70 14.64 18.92
CA ILE A 517 28.89 15.63 17.85
C ILE A 517 27.92 16.81 18.00
N VAL A 518 26.62 16.55 18.26
CA VAL A 518 25.64 17.61 18.51
C VAL A 518 26.10 18.50 19.68
N LYS A 519 26.49 17.90 20.81
CA LYS A 519 26.91 18.63 22.01
C LYS A 519 28.19 19.46 21.79
N GLU A 520 29.15 18.89 21.07
CA GLU A 520 30.46 19.50 20.82
C GLU A 520 30.38 20.62 19.77
N HIS A 521 29.66 20.40 18.67
CA HIS A 521 29.71 21.26 17.49
C HIS A 521 28.50 22.17 17.27
N PHE A 522 27.40 21.97 17.99
CA PHE A 522 26.17 22.75 17.78
C PHE A 522 25.70 23.44 19.07
N GLU A 523 25.05 24.58 18.90
CA GLU A 523 24.42 25.34 19.98
C GLU A 523 22.93 25.53 19.72
N VAL A 524 22.12 25.49 20.79
CA VAL A 524 20.67 25.70 20.70
C VAL A 524 20.41 27.18 20.46
N VAL A 525 19.70 27.49 19.38
CA VAL A 525 19.33 28.87 18.99
C VAL A 525 17.89 29.19 19.36
N ALA A 526 17.01 28.19 19.39
CA ALA A 526 15.62 28.34 19.83
C ALA A 526 15.00 27.00 20.22
N GLU A 527 13.98 27.05 21.09
CA GLU A 527 13.14 25.91 21.46
C GLU A 527 11.66 26.25 21.18
N PHE A 528 10.92 25.31 20.58
CA PHE A 528 9.50 25.45 20.25
C PHE A 528 8.75 24.20 20.69
N GLY A 529 8.33 24.17 21.96
CA GLY A 529 7.78 22.95 22.55
C GLY A 529 8.84 21.85 22.56
N ASN A 530 8.61 20.76 21.82
CA ASN A 530 9.54 19.64 21.72
C ASN A 530 10.58 19.78 20.59
N TYR A 531 10.43 20.78 19.70
CA TYR A 531 11.41 21.09 18.67
C TYR A 531 12.56 21.92 19.22
N LEU A 532 13.78 21.49 18.92
CA LEU A 532 15.02 22.16 19.23
C LEU A 532 15.70 22.58 17.92
N LEU A 533 15.93 23.88 17.76
CA LEU A 533 16.66 24.41 16.63
C LEU A 533 18.11 24.66 17.03
N PHE A 534 19.03 23.98 16.37
CA PHE A 534 20.47 24.13 16.56
C PHE A 534 21.12 24.77 15.35
N HIS A 535 22.15 25.55 15.60
CA HIS A 535 23.09 26.03 14.59
C HIS A 535 24.50 25.57 14.92
N ARG A 536 25.30 25.34 13.89
CA ARG A 536 26.72 25.01 14.06
C ARG A 536 27.45 26.16 14.79
N LYS A 537 28.26 25.81 15.80
CA LYS A 537 29.18 26.75 16.45
C LYS A 537 30.20 27.27 15.44
N ILE A 538 30.50 28.56 15.49
CA ILE A 538 31.46 29.18 14.56
C ILE A 538 32.84 28.47 14.68
N GLY A 539 33.22 27.75 13.64
CA GLY A 539 34.48 27.01 13.49
C GLY A 539 34.66 26.59 12.02
N PRO A 540 35.88 26.24 11.58
CA PRO A 540 36.10 25.86 10.19
C PRO A 540 35.23 24.64 9.84
N LYS A 541 34.52 24.69 8.70
CA LYS A 541 34.01 23.47 8.07
C LYS A 541 35.25 22.62 7.80
N PHE A 542 35.35 21.47 8.47
CA PHE A 542 36.43 20.54 8.17
C PHE A 542 36.31 20.20 6.69
N ALA A 543 37.38 20.43 5.93
CA ALA A 543 37.41 20.00 4.54
C ALA A 543 37.07 18.50 4.52
N PRO A 544 36.17 18.03 3.65
CA PRO A 544 35.88 16.61 3.59
C PRO A 544 37.20 15.89 3.36
N GLU A 545 37.58 15.00 4.29
CA GLU A 545 38.63 14.05 4.00
C GLU A 545 38.18 13.34 2.73
N ARG A 546 38.92 13.56 1.63
CA ARG A 546 38.66 12.84 0.39
C ARG A 546 38.55 11.37 0.78
N PRO A 547 37.46 10.67 0.48
CA PRO A 547 37.40 9.26 0.75
C PRO A 547 38.57 8.65 -0.01
N THR A 548 39.55 8.11 0.72
CA THR A 548 40.45 7.11 0.19
C THR A 548 39.52 6.12 -0.50
N LYS A 549 39.73 5.93 -1.81
CA LYS A 549 39.07 4.86 -2.57
C LYS A 549 39.40 3.54 -1.86
N MET A 550 38.62 3.17 -0.85
CA MET A 550 38.51 1.80 -0.42
C MET A 550 37.72 1.11 -1.52
N ALA A 551 38.48 0.51 -2.43
CA ALA A 551 37.98 -0.55 -3.29
C ALA A 551 37.46 -1.66 -2.37
N TYR A 552 36.18 -1.62 -2.06
CA TYR A 552 35.45 -2.82 -1.67
C TYR A 552 35.02 -3.49 -2.98
N PHE A 553 35.74 -4.55 -3.33
CA PHE A 553 35.34 -5.53 -4.33
C PHE A 553 34.10 -6.30 -3.87
#